data_AF-A0ABD5YJ54-F1
#
_entry.id   AF-A0ABD5YJ54-F1
#
_cell.length_a   1.000
_cell.length_b   1.000
_cell.length_c   1.000
_cell.angle_alpha   90.00
_cell.angle_beta   90.00
_cell.angle_gamma   90.00
#
_symmetry.space_group_name_H-M   'P 1'
#
loop_
_entity.id
_entity.type
_entity.pdbx_description
1 polymer ?
#
loop_
_entity_poly.entity_id
_entity_poly.type
_entity_poly.pdbx_seq_one_letter_code
_entity_poly.pdbx_strand_id
1 'polypeptide(L)'
;MTQIDIDGESARDGLMTLVMTVVELLVEVMEQEAIRRMESGDLTDEEIERVGAQFAALEAEIEAIKEDEQIDEPVDQLRERLDNLVSDAVMTMDEPPQQGYSYNPIEDD
;
A
#
# COMPACT_ATOMS: atom_id res chain seq x y z
N MET A 1 -22.54 14.44 -12.20
CA MET A 1 -22.41 13.40 -11.15
C MET A 1 -22.49 12.07 -11.85
N THR A 2 -21.39 11.33 -11.91
CA THR A 2 -21.39 9.97 -12.44
C THR A 2 -22.10 9.11 -11.40
N GLN A 3 -23.36 8.77 -11.66
CA GLN A 3 -24.07 7.81 -10.86
C GLN A 3 -23.45 6.45 -11.18
N ILE A 4 -22.66 5.93 -10.24
CA ILE A 4 -22.11 4.59 -10.34
C ILE A 4 -23.27 3.66 -9.97
N ASP A 5 -23.83 2.99 -10.96
CA ASP A 5 -24.81 1.92 -10.77
C ASP A 5 -24.02 0.68 -10.33
N ILE A 6 -23.92 0.48 -9.01
CA ILE A 6 -23.18 -0.67 -8.47
C ILE A 6 -24.22 -1.72 -8.08
N ASP A 7 -24.14 -2.87 -8.75
CA ASP A 7 -24.84 -4.07 -8.32
C ASP A 7 -24.37 -4.42 -6.90
N GLY A 8 -25.31 -4.64 -5.97
CA GLY A 8 -24.99 -4.73 -4.54
C GLY A 8 -24.02 -5.86 -4.19
N GLU A 9 -24.05 -6.94 -4.97
CA GLU A 9 -23.12 -8.07 -4.81
C GLU A 9 -21.71 -7.70 -5.29
N SER A 10 -21.58 -7.12 -6.49
CA SER A 10 -20.28 -6.63 -6.99
C SER A 10 -19.69 -5.49 -6.15
N ALA A 11 -20.54 -4.67 -5.53
CA ALA A 11 -20.12 -3.62 -4.60
C ALA A 11 -19.45 -4.21 -3.35
N ARG A 12 -20.05 -5.29 -2.81
CA ARG A 12 -19.56 -5.97 -1.62
C ARG A 12 -18.20 -6.58 -1.88
N ASP A 13 -18.06 -7.32 -2.98
CA ASP A 13 -16.81 -8.02 -3.30
C ASP A 13 -15.67 -7.02 -3.55
N GLY A 14 -15.96 -5.93 -4.27
CA GLY A 14 -15.00 -4.86 -4.51
C GLY A 14 -14.58 -4.12 -3.23
N LEU A 15 -15.53 -3.86 -2.31
CA LEU A 15 -15.22 -3.26 -1.03
C LEU A 15 -14.43 -4.20 -0.12
N MET A 16 -14.78 -5.50 -0.12
CA MET A 16 -14.08 -6.50 0.67
C MET A 16 -12.64 -6.66 0.20
N THR A 17 -12.43 -6.74 -1.13
CA THR A 17 -11.11 -6.70 -1.77
C THR A 17 -10.32 -5.47 -1.32
N LEU A 18 -10.91 -4.28 -1.41
CA LEU A 18 -10.25 -3.03 -1.02
C LEU A 18 -9.87 -3.01 0.47
N VAL A 19 -10.79 -3.39 1.35
CA VAL A 19 -10.54 -3.42 2.80
C VAL A 19 -9.44 -4.42 3.11
N MET A 20 -9.47 -5.60 2.49
CA MET A 20 -8.46 -6.63 2.69
C MET A 20 -7.08 -6.15 2.23
N THR A 21 -6.97 -5.55 1.05
CA THR A 21 -5.72 -4.94 0.57
C THR A 21 -5.19 -3.89 1.56
N VAL A 22 -6.06 -3.04 2.12
CA VAL A 22 -5.63 -2.05 3.13
C VAL A 22 -5.14 -2.72 4.40
N VAL A 23 -5.82 -3.77 4.88
CA VAL A 23 -5.39 -4.52 6.06
C VAL A 23 -4.01 -5.13 5.84
N GLU A 24 -3.77 -5.79 4.71
CA GLU A 24 -2.46 -6.40 4.43
C GLU A 24 -1.32 -5.37 4.35
N LEU A 25 -1.58 -4.20 3.77
CA LEU A 25 -0.61 -3.10 3.75
C LEU A 25 -0.30 -2.57 5.15
N LEU A 26 -1.30 -2.51 6.03
CA LEU A 26 -1.09 -2.12 7.42
C LEU A 26 -0.25 -3.16 8.18
N VAL A 27 -0.49 -4.45 7.96
CA VAL A 27 0.32 -5.52 8.56
C VAL A 27 1.77 -5.41 8.13
N GLU A 28 2.04 -5.25 6.83
CA GLU A 28 3.40 -5.08 6.30
C GLU A 28 4.13 -3.89 6.94
N VAL A 29 3.44 -2.74 7.09
CA VAL A 29 4.00 -1.57 7.76
C VAL A 29 4.28 -1.85 9.24
N MET A 30 3.37 -2.57 9.91
CA MET A 30 3.51 -2.93 11.32
C MET A 30 4.66 -3.91 11.55
N GLU A 31 4.86 -4.89 10.67
CA GLU A 31 6.01 -5.80 10.69
C GLU A 31 7.31 -5.01 10.56
N GLN A 32 7.36 -4.08 9.60
CA GLN A 32 8.54 -3.25 9.40
C GLN A 32 8.85 -2.38 10.64
N GLU A 33 7.82 -1.86 11.30
CA GLU A 33 7.98 -1.13 12.56
C GLU A 33 8.42 -2.04 13.71
N ALA A 34 7.90 -3.26 13.80
CA ALA A 34 8.33 -4.23 14.79
C ALA A 34 9.82 -4.54 14.63
N ILE A 35 10.29 -4.77 13.39
CA ILE A 35 11.70 -4.98 13.09
C ILE A 35 12.53 -3.76 13.53
N ARG A 36 12.11 -2.53 13.22
CA ARG A 36 12.81 -1.32 13.66
C ARG A 36 12.94 -1.23 15.19
N ARG A 37 11.88 -1.58 15.93
CA ARG A 37 11.87 -1.58 17.40
C ARG A 37 12.73 -2.70 18.00
N MET A 38 12.80 -3.84 17.31
CA MET A 38 13.71 -4.94 17.67
C MET A 38 15.17 -4.49 17.52
N GLU A 39 15.50 -3.84 16.40
CA GLU A 39 16.84 -3.34 16.10
C GLU A 39 17.27 -2.18 17.03
N SER A 40 16.34 -1.32 17.45
CA SER A 40 16.63 -0.25 18.41
C SER A 40 16.75 -0.72 19.86
N GLY A 41 16.35 -1.96 20.16
CA GLY A 41 16.30 -2.49 21.52
C GLY A 41 15.14 -1.96 22.35
N ASP A 42 14.11 -1.41 21.70
CA ASP A 42 12.89 -0.91 22.36
C ASP A 42 11.94 -2.04 22.81
N LEU A 43 12.23 -3.29 22.44
CA LEU A 43 11.49 -4.49 22.82
C LEU A 43 12.40 -5.48 23.55
N THR A 44 11.87 -6.07 24.61
CA THR A 44 12.48 -7.23 25.30
C THR A 44 12.25 -8.53 24.52
N ASP A 45 13.07 -9.56 24.76
CA ASP A 45 12.94 -10.87 24.08
C ASP A 45 11.51 -11.47 24.19
N GLU A 46 10.86 -11.33 25.35
CA GLU A 46 9.49 -11.79 25.56
C GLU A 46 8.47 -10.99 24.74
N GLU A 47 8.69 -9.68 24.57
CA GLU A 47 7.84 -8.83 23.74
C GLU A 47 8.01 -9.13 22.26
N ILE A 48 9.22 -9.44 21.83
CA ILE A 48 9.52 -9.90 20.46
C ILE A 48 8.75 -11.17 20.15
N GLU A 49 8.83 -12.18 21.02
CA GLU A 49 8.13 -13.45 20.83
C GLU A 49 6.61 -13.24 20.79
N ARG A 50 6.08 -12.41 21.69
CA ARG A 50 4.65 -12.08 21.72
C ARG A 50 4.18 -11.38 20.44
N VAL A 51 4.95 -10.42 19.93
CA VAL A 51 4.63 -9.69 18.69
C VAL A 51 4.66 -10.65 17.51
N GLY A 52 5.70 -11.49 17.38
CA GLY A 52 5.79 -12.48 16.31
C GLY A 52 4.63 -13.47 16.32
N ALA A 53 4.23 -13.96 17.50
CA ALA A 53 3.09 -14.85 17.63
C ALA A 53 1.76 -14.17 17.24
N GLN A 54 1.61 -12.87 17.52
CA GLN A 54 0.43 -12.10 17.13
C GLN A 54 0.36 -11.87 15.61
N PHE A 55 1.48 -11.56 14.96
CA PHE A 55 1.51 -11.44 13.50
C PHE A 55 1.18 -12.76 12.81
N ALA A 56 1.77 -13.87 13.25
CA ALA A 56 1.46 -15.18 12.68
C ALA A 56 -0.03 -15.56 12.82
N ALA A 57 -0.66 -15.21 13.94
CA ALA A 57 -2.10 -15.42 14.14
C ALA A 57 -2.94 -14.52 13.22
N LEU A 58 -2.54 -13.25 13.06
CA LEU A 58 -3.22 -12.29 12.20
C LEU A 58 -3.12 -12.68 10.72
N GLU A 59 -1.93 -13.07 10.25
CA GLU A 59 -1.72 -13.58 8.89
C GLU A 59 -2.61 -14.78 8.59
N ALA A 60 -2.71 -15.73 9.52
CA ALA A 60 -3.57 -16.90 9.36
C ALA A 60 -5.07 -16.52 9.28
N GLU A 61 -5.51 -15.52 10.04
CA GLU A 61 -6.89 -15.03 10.00
C GLU A 61 -7.20 -14.29 8.69
N ILE A 62 -6.26 -13.46 8.22
CA ILE A 62 -6.35 -12.76 6.93
C ILE A 62 -6.49 -13.78 5.79
N GLU A 63 -5.62 -14.79 5.75
CA GLU A 63 -5.63 -15.81 4.71
C GLU A 63 -6.96 -16.60 4.72
N ALA A 64 -7.45 -16.98 5.90
CA ALA A 64 -8.74 -17.66 6.02
C ALA A 64 -9.91 -16.81 5.48
N ILE A 65 -9.93 -15.51 5.76
CA ILE A 65 -10.97 -14.61 5.25
C ILE A 65 -10.87 -14.46 3.74
N LYS A 66 -9.65 -14.38 3.19
CA LYS A 66 -9.45 -14.27 1.74
C LYS A 66 -9.93 -15.50 1.01
N GLU A 67 -9.64 -16.69 1.54
CA GLU A 67 -10.11 -17.97 1.01
C GLU A 67 -11.65 -18.06 1.09
N ASP A 68 -12.24 -17.72 2.24
CA ASP A 68 -13.69 -17.78 2.47
C ASP A 68 -14.48 -16.85 1.53
N GLU A 69 -13.97 -15.64 1.28
CA GLU A 69 -14.59 -14.66 0.39
C GLU A 69 -14.09 -14.77 -1.07
N GLN A 70 -13.14 -15.66 -1.36
CA GLN A 70 -12.51 -15.89 -2.67
C GLN A 70 -11.91 -14.63 -3.30
N ILE A 71 -11.22 -13.84 -2.49
CA ILE A 71 -10.67 -12.52 -2.88
C ILE A 71 -9.14 -12.50 -3.01
N ASP A 72 -8.45 -13.63 -2.88
CA ASP A 72 -6.98 -13.71 -3.00
C ASP A 72 -6.45 -13.05 -4.26
N GLU A 73 -6.92 -13.53 -5.42
CA GLU A 73 -6.50 -13.03 -6.73
C GLU A 73 -6.91 -11.56 -6.97
N PRO A 74 -8.15 -11.12 -6.67
CA PRO A 74 -8.51 -9.70 -6.71
C PRO A 74 -7.63 -8.80 -5.85
N VAL A 75 -7.25 -9.25 -4.65
CA VAL A 75 -6.39 -8.51 -3.72
C VAL A 75 -4.98 -8.36 -4.29
N ASP A 76 -4.39 -9.45 -4.81
CA ASP A 76 -3.07 -9.44 -5.42
C ASP A 76 -3.02 -8.50 -6.64
N GLN A 77 -4.04 -8.56 -7.51
CA GLN A 77 -4.15 -7.65 -8.65
C GLN A 77 -4.30 -6.18 -8.23
N LEU A 78 -5.04 -5.90 -7.15
CA LEU A 78 -5.18 -4.53 -6.66
C LEU A 78 -3.85 -4.01 -6.12
N ARG A 79 -3.09 -4.83 -5.39
CA ARG A 79 -1.75 -4.49 -4.90
C ARG A 79 -0.79 -4.18 -6.05
N GLU A 80 -0.71 -5.03 -7.06
CA GLU A 80 0.14 -4.80 -8.23
C GLU A 80 -0.21 -3.47 -8.93
N ARG A 81 -1.51 -3.14 -9.05
CA ARG A 81 -1.93 -1.85 -9.62
C ARG A 81 -1.49 -0.67 -8.75
N LEU A 82 -1.62 -0.79 -7.42
CA LEU A 82 -1.16 0.25 -6.50
C LEU A 82 0.35 0.46 -6.61
N ASP A 83 1.14 -0.60 -6.68
CA ASP A 83 2.59 -0.52 -6.80
C ASP A 83 3.04 0.18 -8.08
N ASN A 84 2.39 -0.16 -9.20
CA ASN A 84 2.65 0.50 -10.48
C ASN A 84 2.31 2.00 -10.42
N LEU A 85 1.15 2.36 -9.85
CA LEU A 85 0.74 3.76 -9.69
C LEU A 85 1.70 4.56 -8.78
N VAL A 86 2.17 3.94 -7.70
CA VAL A 86 3.15 4.53 -6.77
C VAL A 86 4.49 4.72 -7.48
N SER A 87 4.94 3.73 -8.25
CA SER A 87 6.19 3.82 -9.01
C SER A 87 6.15 4.96 -10.02
N ASP A 88 5.06 5.08 -10.79
CA ASP A 88 4.87 6.16 -11.76
C ASP A 88 4.88 7.56 -11.09
N ALA A 89 4.24 7.68 -9.93
CA ALA A 89 4.20 8.93 -9.18
C ALA A 89 5.60 9.32 -8.65
N VAL A 90 6.40 8.36 -8.19
CA VAL A 90 7.77 8.58 -7.72
C VAL A 90 8.69 9.01 -8.87
N MET A 91 8.59 8.36 -10.03
CA MET A 91 9.39 8.69 -11.22
C MET A 91 9.16 10.13 -11.71
N THR A 92 7.92 10.62 -11.60
CA THR A 92 7.56 11.99 -11.99
C THR A 92 8.19 13.05 -11.06
N MET A 93 8.50 12.70 -9.81
CA MET A 93 9.12 13.63 -8.84
C MET A 93 10.63 13.77 -9.03
N ASP A 94 11.29 12.78 -9.65
CA ASP A 94 12.73 12.78 -9.91
C ASP A 94 13.11 13.43 -11.25
N GLU A 95 12.14 13.84 -12.08
CA GLU A 95 12.42 14.63 -13.27
C GLU A 95 12.80 16.07 -12.89
N PRO A 96 14.04 16.53 -13.15
CA PRO A 96 14.39 17.92 -12.92
C PRO A 96 13.48 18.81 -13.79
N PRO A 97 12.95 19.93 -13.25
CA PRO A 97 12.12 20.82 -14.03
C PRO A 97 12.92 21.28 -15.25
N GLN A 98 12.40 21.01 -16.45
CA GLN A 98 13.02 21.44 -17.69
C GLN A 98 13.16 22.96 -17.68
N GLN A 99 14.38 23.44 -17.42
CA GLN A 99 14.71 24.86 -17.41
C GLN A 99 14.63 25.42 -18.83
N GLY A 100 13.48 26.00 -19.16
CA GLY A 100 13.32 26.86 -20.33
C GLY A 100 14.03 28.20 -20.14
N TYR A 101 15.36 28.22 -20.23
CA TYR A 101 16.11 29.46 -20.41
C TYR A 101 16.38 29.68 -21.90
N SER A 102 15.52 30.46 -22.55
CA SER A 102 15.94 31.28 -23.69
C SER A 102 16.15 32.69 -23.17
N TYR A 103 17.40 33.05 -22.93
CA TYR A 103 17.80 34.43 -22.67
C TYR A 103 17.70 35.17 -24.01
N ASN A 104 16.72 36.05 -24.16
CA ASN A 104 16.67 36.98 -25.28
C ASN A 104 17.37 38.27 -24.82
N PRO A 105 18.57 38.61 -25.33
CA PRO A 105 19.20 39.87 -24.99
C PRO A 105 18.33 41.00 -25.54
N ILE A 106 17.99 41.96 -24.68
CA ILE A 106 17.37 43.21 -25.11
C ILE A 106 18.47 43.98 -25.83
N GLU A 107 18.31 44.21 -27.14
CA GLU A 107 19.12 45.19 -27.87
C GLU A 107 18.68 46.58 -27.41
N ASP A 108 19.59 47.33 -26.81
CA ASP A 108 19.42 48.74 -26.47
C ASP A 108 19.39 49.58 -27.76
N ASP A 109 18.27 50.27 -28.01
CA ASP A 109 18.13 51.38 -28.98
C ASP A 109 17.80 52.70 -28.25
#